data_AF-A0A838TUR1-F1
#
_entry.id   AF-A0A838TUR1-F1
#
_cell.length_a   1.000
_cell.length_b   1.000
_cell.length_c   1.000
_cell.angle_alpha   90.00
_cell.angle_beta   90.00
_cell.angle_gamma   90.00
#
_symmetry.space_group_name_H-M   'P 1'
#
loop_
_entity.id
_entity.type
_entity.pdbx_description
1 polymer ?
#
loop_
_entity_poly.entity_id
_entity_poly.type
_entity_poly.pdbx_seq_one_letter_code
_entity_poly.pdbx_strand_id
1 'polypeptide(L)'
;MRLNIYQKVCLAFLVFLSIFWIFLFISGSKTGFYNFLYSFLFGLIPLIGGFIAMTNSRIWGGLNSAIGKAIFYIGLGLFCWGFGETIWSYYNFFLNEPAPYPSLADIGFAPSIFFYGIGAIFLAKVTGAKYGFRNKFAKLFVILTSLLLLAASYYLLVVIARGGVLIPEGETDLKIVLDIVYPLGDFLALLAAVIISGLSFQYFGGKYKDDIISILAGLGVMFLADTIFSYSTTIGTYYNGNIGDLMLTIGLFLITFGVLGFCEKPKAVETKIMNKP
;
A
#
# COMPACT_ATOMS: atom_id res chain seq x y z
N MET A 1 16.06 15.84 2.90
CA MET A 1 14.99 15.89 1.90
C MET A 1 14.28 17.25 1.95
N ARG A 2 14.09 17.96 0.82
CA ARG A 2 13.22 19.15 0.78
C ARG A 2 11.84 18.72 0.30
N LEU A 3 10.86 18.74 1.18
CA LEU A 3 9.49 18.32 0.86
C LEU A 3 8.80 19.31 -0.08
N ASN A 4 8.11 18.77 -1.09
CA ASN A 4 7.23 19.56 -1.95
C ASN A 4 5.90 19.88 -1.23
N ILE A 5 5.04 20.69 -1.85
CA ILE A 5 3.77 21.11 -1.22
C ILE A 5 2.83 19.92 -0.97
N TYR A 6 2.75 18.95 -1.89
CA TYR A 6 1.88 17.78 -1.74
C TYR A 6 2.31 16.91 -0.55
N GLN A 7 3.61 16.69 -0.40
CA GLN A 7 4.17 15.94 0.72
C GLN A 7 3.94 16.64 2.06
N LYS A 8 4.05 17.98 2.11
CA LYS A 8 3.76 18.76 3.32
C LYS A 8 2.29 18.66 3.73
N VAL A 9 1.37 18.76 2.78
CA VAL A 9 -0.07 18.61 3.04
C VAL A 9 -0.39 17.19 3.52
N CYS A 10 0.16 16.17 2.85
CA CYS A 10 0.01 14.77 3.24
C CYS A 10 0.53 14.53 4.67
N LEU A 11 1.71 15.06 5.01
CA LEU A 11 2.30 14.94 6.35
C LEU A 11 1.47 15.67 7.41
N ALA A 12 0.99 16.88 7.13
CA ALA A 12 0.13 17.62 8.06
C ALA A 12 -1.16 16.85 8.34
N PHE A 13 -1.75 16.23 7.30
CA PHE A 13 -2.95 15.43 7.45
C PHE A 13 -2.71 14.14 8.24
N LEU A 14 -1.56 13.46 8.04
CA LEU A 14 -1.17 12.33 8.90
C LEU A 14 -1.06 12.75 10.37
N VAL A 15 -0.43 13.89 10.66
CA VAL A 15 -0.29 14.37 12.04
C VAL A 15 -1.67 14.61 12.66
N PHE A 16 -2.58 15.24 11.92
CA PHE A 16 -3.97 15.40 12.34
C PHE A 16 -4.66 14.05 12.62
N LEU A 17 -4.58 13.09 11.69
CA LEU A 17 -5.18 11.76 11.87
C LEU A 17 -4.57 11.00 13.05
N SER A 18 -3.26 11.10 13.24
CA SER A 18 -2.56 10.45 14.35
C SER A 18 -3.05 10.99 15.69
N ILE A 19 -3.21 12.31 15.80
CA ILE A 19 -3.78 12.96 16.98
C ILE A 19 -5.24 12.52 17.18
N PHE A 20 -6.04 12.53 16.12
CA PHE A 20 -7.43 12.09 16.18
C PHE A 20 -7.56 10.63 16.62
N TRP A 21 -6.73 9.73 16.10
CA TRP A 21 -6.68 8.33 16.50
C TRP A 21 -6.30 8.17 17.98
N ILE A 22 -5.30 8.92 18.47
CA ILE A 22 -4.92 8.88 19.90
C ILE A 22 -6.11 9.27 20.79
N PHE A 23 -6.86 10.31 20.44
CA PHE A 23 -8.06 10.69 21.17
C PHE A 23 -9.13 9.59 21.14
N LEU A 24 -9.38 8.98 19.98
CA LEU A 24 -10.32 7.86 19.86
C LEU A 24 -9.88 6.67 20.71
N PHE A 25 -8.60 6.29 20.64
CA PHE A 25 -8.04 5.19 21.39
C PHE A 25 -8.16 5.39 22.90
N ILE A 26 -7.80 6.58 23.40
CA ILE A 26 -7.90 6.93 24.83
C ILE A 26 -9.36 6.98 25.29
N SER A 27 -10.28 7.43 24.44
CA SER A 27 -11.71 7.47 24.77
C SER A 27 -12.33 6.09 24.98
N GLY A 28 -11.68 5.03 24.46
CA GLY A 28 -12.22 3.67 24.47
C GLY A 28 -13.38 3.45 23.49
N SER A 29 -13.68 4.41 22.61
CA SER A 29 -14.74 4.31 21.62
C SER A 29 -14.43 3.25 20.57
N LYS A 30 -15.34 2.29 20.40
CA LYS A 30 -15.24 1.22 19.41
C LYS A 30 -16.33 1.27 18.33
N THR A 31 -17.23 2.25 18.39
CA THR A 31 -18.35 2.36 17.47
C THR A 31 -18.86 3.80 17.40
N GLY A 32 -19.62 4.10 16.35
CA GLY A 32 -20.29 5.39 16.18
C GLY A 32 -19.53 6.36 15.27
N PHE A 33 -20.07 7.57 15.20
CA PHE A 33 -19.71 8.58 14.21
C PHE A 33 -18.20 8.85 14.12
N TYR A 34 -17.52 9.03 15.25
CA TYR A 34 -16.09 9.38 15.23
C TYR A 34 -15.19 8.24 14.76
N ASN A 35 -15.55 6.99 15.06
CA ASN A 35 -14.85 5.80 14.55
C ASN A 35 -14.99 5.71 13.03
N PHE A 36 -16.22 5.89 12.51
CA PHE A 36 -16.48 5.90 11.07
C PHE A 36 -15.81 7.09 10.38
N LEU A 37 -15.77 8.25 11.04
CA LEU A 37 -15.14 9.46 10.53
C LEU A 37 -13.64 9.27 10.40
N TYR A 38 -13.00 8.61 11.36
CA TYR A 38 -11.59 8.26 11.24
C TYR A 38 -11.33 7.40 10.01
N SER A 39 -12.13 6.34 9.81
CA SER A 39 -11.97 5.43 8.67
C SER A 39 -12.12 6.13 7.32
N PHE A 40 -13.19 6.93 7.18
CA PHE A 40 -13.40 7.76 6.01
C PHE A 40 -12.24 8.73 5.74
N LEU A 41 -11.78 9.44 6.78
CA LEU A 41 -10.75 10.47 6.63
C LEU A 41 -9.40 9.87 6.22
N PHE A 42 -9.00 8.72 6.77
CA PHE A 42 -7.73 8.11 6.34
C PHE A 42 -7.81 7.59 4.90
N GLY A 43 -8.98 7.16 4.43
CA GLY A 43 -9.23 6.80 3.03
C GLY A 43 -9.04 7.96 2.03
N LEU A 44 -9.12 9.21 2.49
CA LEU A 44 -8.86 10.38 1.62
C LEU A 44 -7.39 10.53 1.23
N ILE A 45 -6.45 10.03 2.05
CA ILE A 45 -5.01 10.06 1.75
C ILE A 45 -4.72 9.36 0.41
N PRO A 46 -5.01 8.05 0.26
CA PRO A 46 -4.72 7.34 -0.97
C PRO A 46 -5.66 7.77 -2.11
N LEU A 47 -6.91 8.14 -1.83
CA LEU A 47 -7.84 8.59 -2.86
C LEU A 47 -7.33 9.84 -3.59
N ILE A 48 -7.04 10.90 -2.84
CA ILE A 48 -6.59 12.19 -3.40
C ILE A 48 -5.14 12.07 -3.88
N GLY A 49 -4.27 11.47 -3.07
CA GLY A 49 -2.86 11.28 -3.40
C GLY A 49 -2.66 10.42 -4.65
N GLY A 50 -3.44 9.35 -4.79
CA GLY A 50 -3.47 8.50 -5.97
C GLY A 50 -3.88 9.25 -7.23
N PHE A 51 -4.94 10.05 -7.15
CA PHE A 51 -5.37 10.91 -8.26
C PHE A 51 -4.27 11.90 -8.70
N ILE A 52 -3.65 12.61 -7.74
CA ILE A 52 -2.56 13.56 -8.02
C ILE A 52 -1.37 12.84 -8.67
N ALA A 53 -0.99 11.66 -8.16
CA ALA A 53 0.11 10.87 -8.72
C ALA A 53 -0.18 10.43 -10.16
N MET A 54 -1.38 9.92 -10.45
CA MET A 54 -1.78 9.53 -11.81
C MET A 54 -1.67 10.71 -12.78
N THR A 55 -2.17 11.89 -12.41
CA THR A 55 -2.13 13.06 -13.30
C THR A 55 -0.71 13.58 -13.52
N ASN A 56 0.13 13.55 -12.47
CA ASN A 56 1.50 14.07 -12.52
C ASN A 56 2.51 13.06 -13.07
N SER A 57 2.13 11.79 -13.26
CA SER A 57 2.96 10.80 -13.98
C SER A 57 3.46 11.29 -15.34
N ARG A 58 2.69 12.19 -16.00
CA ARG A 58 3.04 12.82 -17.28
C ARG A 58 4.31 13.66 -17.24
N ILE A 59 4.67 14.22 -16.07
CA ILE A 59 5.94 14.94 -15.86
C ILE A 59 7.14 14.04 -16.21
N TRP A 60 6.98 12.73 -15.99
CA TRP A 60 7.98 11.72 -16.23
C TRP A 60 7.80 11.00 -17.57
N GLY A 61 6.99 11.51 -18.49
CA GLY A 61 6.67 10.85 -19.75
C GLY A 61 5.48 9.88 -19.67
N GLY A 62 4.77 9.84 -18.54
CA GLY A 62 3.54 9.06 -18.37
C GLY A 62 3.72 7.58 -18.69
N LEU A 63 2.78 7.00 -19.43
CA LEU A 63 2.84 5.59 -19.81
C LEU A 63 3.91 5.26 -20.87
N ASN A 64 4.71 6.23 -21.33
CA ASN A 64 5.80 5.97 -22.27
C ASN A 64 7.15 5.75 -21.57
N SER A 65 7.25 6.01 -20.26
CA SER A 65 8.48 5.78 -19.49
C SER A 65 8.26 4.79 -18.35
N ALA A 66 9.32 4.13 -17.89
CA ALA A 66 9.22 3.21 -16.75
C ALA A 66 8.85 3.95 -15.45
N ILE A 67 9.39 5.16 -15.22
CA ILE A 67 9.09 5.98 -14.04
C ILE A 67 7.64 6.46 -14.07
N GLY A 68 7.19 6.99 -15.21
CA GLY A 68 5.82 7.45 -15.37
C GLY A 68 4.82 6.31 -15.22
N LYS A 69 5.12 5.10 -15.74
CA LYS A 69 4.33 3.89 -15.46
C LYS A 69 4.31 3.54 -13.97
N ALA A 70 5.46 3.54 -13.29
CA ALA A 70 5.52 3.23 -11.86
C ALA A 70 4.62 4.19 -11.06
N ILE A 71 4.77 5.50 -11.27
CA ILE A 71 3.97 6.53 -10.60
C ILE A 71 2.48 6.37 -10.93
N PHE A 72 2.15 6.14 -12.20
CA PHE A 72 0.77 5.99 -12.64
C PHE A 72 0.09 4.78 -11.99
N TYR A 73 0.72 3.61 -12.02
CA TYR A 73 0.12 2.39 -11.48
C TYR A 73 0.08 2.38 -9.95
N ILE A 74 1.10 2.92 -9.26
CA ILE A 74 1.02 3.13 -7.80
C ILE A 74 -0.12 4.10 -7.47
N GLY A 75 -0.23 5.21 -8.21
CA GLY A 75 -1.31 6.17 -8.04
C GLY A 75 -2.70 5.59 -8.30
N LEU A 76 -2.83 4.74 -9.33
CA LEU A 76 -4.07 4.03 -9.64
C LEU A 76 -4.44 3.04 -8.53
N GLY A 77 -3.46 2.31 -8.00
CA GLY A 77 -3.67 1.44 -6.84
C GLY A 77 -4.19 2.21 -5.63
N LEU A 78 -3.54 3.33 -5.28
CA LEU A 78 -3.97 4.21 -4.17
C LEU A 78 -5.39 4.73 -4.40
N PHE A 79 -5.69 5.18 -5.62
CA PHE A 79 -7.02 5.66 -5.97
C PHE A 79 -8.08 4.56 -5.83
N CYS A 80 -7.81 3.34 -6.33
CA CYS A 80 -8.69 2.19 -6.18
C CYS A 80 -8.91 1.82 -4.71
N TRP A 81 -7.85 1.83 -3.90
CA TRP A 81 -7.95 1.55 -2.46
C TRP A 81 -8.83 2.59 -1.77
N GLY A 82 -8.58 3.89 -1.99
CA GLY A 82 -9.39 4.97 -1.41
C GLY A 82 -10.84 4.97 -1.92
N PHE A 83 -11.08 4.50 -3.14
CA PHE A 83 -12.43 4.30 -3.67
C PHE A 83 -13.15 3.14 -2.96
N GLY A 84 -12.45 2.03 -2.70
CA GLY A 84 -12.96 0.95 -1.85
C GLY A 84 -13.35 1.45 -0.47
N GLU A 85 -12.49 2.26 0.16
CA GLU A 85 -12.78 2.85 1.48
C GLU A 85 -13.96 3.83 1.44
N THR A 86 -14.17 4.53 0.32
CA THR A 86 -15.36 5.38 0.15
C THR A 86 -16.64 4.53 0.17
N ILE A 87 -16.62 3.36 -0.46
CA ILE A 87 -17.75 2.41 -0.42
C ILE A 87 -17.89 1.79 0.98
N TRP A 88 -16.79 1.41 1.62
CA TRP A 88 -16.78 0.93 3.00
C TRP A 88 -17.42 1.94 3.97
N SER A 89 -17.01 3.21 3.85
CA SER A 89 -17.58 4.32 4.60
C SER A 89 -19.07 4.54 4.31
N TYR A 90 -19.54 4.23 3.10
CA TYR A 90 -20.97 4.28 2.78
C TYR A 90 -21.78 3.28 3.60
N TYR A 91 -21.31 2.03 3.74
CA TYR A 91 -21.94 1.04 4.63
C TYR A 91 -22.01 1.56 6.08
N ASN A 92 -20.90 2.09 6.58
CA ASN A 92 -20.82 2.58 7.96
C ASN A 92 -21.77 3.78 8.24
N PHE A 93 -21.73 4.81 7.40
CA PHE A 93 -22.46 6.06 7.68
C PHE A 93 -23.93 6.05 7.28
N PHE A 94 -24.26 5.43 6.15
CA PHE A 94 -25.59 5.54 5.56
C PHE A 94 -26.42 4.29 5.79
N LEU A 95 -25.79 3.12 5.81
CA LEU A 95 -26.48 1.86 6.10
C LEU A 95 -26.43 1.49 7.58
N ASN A 96 -25.51 2.08 8.36
CA ASN A 96 -25.28 1.77 9.78
C ASN A 96 -24.99 0.27 10.01
N GLU A 97 -24.34 -0.36 9.05
CA GLU A 97 -23.98 -1.79 9.10
C GLU A 97 -22.48 -1.96 8.85
N PRO A 98 -21.81 -2.94 9.48
CA PRO A 98 -20.47 -3.34 9.08
C PRO A 98 -20.47 -3.76 7.60
N ALA A 99 -19.46 -3.37 6.85
CA ALA A 99 -19.33 -3.81 5.47
C ALA A 99 -19.27 -5.35 5.42
N PRO A 100 -20.12 -6.01 4.62
CA PRO A 100 -20.09 -7.47 4.50
C PRO A 100 -18.81 -7.94 3.80
N TYR A 101 -18.48 -9.22 3.92
CA TYR A 101 -17.36 -9.81 3.17
C TYR A 101 -17.82 -11.04 2.39
N PRO A 102 -17.67 -11.04 1.05
CA PRO A 102 -17.28 -9.91 0.17
C PRO A 102 -18.30 -8.75 0.18
N SER A 103 -17.85 -7.53 -0.16
CA SER A 103 -18.70 -6.34 -0.40
C SER A 103 -18.36 -5.64 -1.71
N LEU A 104 -19.15 -4.61 -2.05
CA LEU A 104 -18.83 -3.71 -3.16
C LEU A 104 -17.51 -2.95 -2.96
N ALA A 105 -17.00 -2.82 -1.74
CA ALA A 105 -15.71 -2.17 -1.47
C ALA A 105 -14.54 -2.96 -2.09
N ASP A 106 -14.69 -4.29 -2.24
CA ASP A 106 -13.67 -5.17 -2.85
C ASP A 106 -13.40 -4.84 -4.32
N ILE A 107 -14.33 -4.14 -5.01
CA ILE A 107 -14.12 -3.62 -6.38
C ILE A 107 -13.01 -2.54 -6.39
N GLY A 108 -12.78 -1.87 -5.26
CA GLY A 108 -11.65 -0.96 -5.08
C GLY A 108 -10.42 -1.64 -4.48
N PHE A 109 -10.61 -2.39 -3.38
CA PHE A 109 -9.50 -2.98 -2.63
C PHE A 109 -8.75 -4.05 -3.42
N ALA A 110 -9.42 -5.04 -4.02
CA ALA A 110 -8.72 -6.14 -4.68
C ALA A 110 -7.91 -5.68 -5.92
N PRO A 111 -8.42 -4.81 -6.82
CA PRO A 111 -7.60 -4.27 -7.91
C PRO A 111 -6.42 -3.41 -7.45
N SER A 112 -6.51 -2.76 -6.28
CA SER A 112 -5.42 -1.91 -5.78
C SER A 112 -4.10 -2.68 -5.64
N ILE A 113 -4.19 -3.91 -5.15
CA ILE A 113 -3.08 -4.85 -4.98
C ILE A 113 -2.38 -5.11 -6.31
N PHE A 114 -3.15 -5.39 -7.36
CA PHE A 114 -2.62 -5.67 -8.69
C PHE A 114 -1.87 -4.46 -9.25
N PHE A 115 -2.42 -3.26 -9.08
CA PHE A 115 -1.78 -2.02 -9.54
C PHE A 115 -0.53 -1.66 -8.74
N TYR A 116 -0.50 -1.89 -7.42
CA TYR A 116 0.71 -1.77 -6.62
C TYR A 116 1.81 -2.71 -7.12
N GLY A 117 1.47 -3.97 -7.44
CA GLY A 117 2.40 -4.94 -8.00
C GLY A 117 3.00 -4.47 -9.34
N ILE A 118 2.16 -4.00 -10.27
CA ILE A 118 2.64 -3.45 -11.55
C ILE A 118 3.55 -2.24 -11.32
N GLY A 119 3.14 -1.33 -10.44
CA GLY A 119 3.91 -0.14 -10.08
C GLY A 119 5.29 -0.48 -9.51
N ALA A 120 5.35 -1.43 -8.58
CA ALA A 120 6.58 -1.92 -7.97
C ALA A 120 7.50 -2.59 -9.00
N ILE A 121 6.96 -3.36 -9.96
CA ILE A 121 7.75 -3.95 -11.05
C ILE A 121 8.43 -2.86 -11.90
N PHE A 122 7.70 -1.79 -12.24
CA PHE A 122 8.29 -0.68 -12.98
C PHE A 122 9.31 0.10 -12.14
N LEU A 123 9.05 0.26 -10.84
CA LEU A 123 9.99 0.89 -9.92
C LEU A 123 11.30 0.09 -9.84
N ALA A 124 11.24 -1.24 -9.74
CA ALA A 124 12.40 -2.12 -9.75
C ALA A 124 13.26 -1.98 -11.01
N LYS A 125 12.62 -1.78 -12.17
CA LYS A 125 13.32 -1.57 -13.46
C LYS A 125 14.11 -0.27 -13.45
N VAL A 126 13.56 0.79 -12.85
CA VAL A 126 14.19 2.11 -12.77
C VAL A 126 15.34 2.13 -11.77
N THR A 127 15.19 1.44 -10.64
CA THR A 127 16.17 1.46 -9.54
C THR A 127 17.37 0.54 -9.78
N GLY A 128 17.53 0.04 -11.02
CA GLY A 128 18.68 -0.75 -11.40
C GLY A 128 18.72 -2.16 -10.79
N ALA A 129 17.59 -2.71 -10.32
CA ALA A 129 17.55 -4.09 -9.82
C ALA A 129 18.09 -5.09 -10.87
N LYS A 130 17.94 -4.78 -12.17
CA LYS A 130 18.55 -5.49 -13.31
C LYS A 130 20.08 -5.69 -13.18
N TYR A 131 20.78 -4.75 -12.55
CA TYR A 131 22.24 -4.83 -12.33
C TYR A 131 22.60 -5.70 -11.13
N GLY A 132 21.71 -5.80 -10.12
CA GLY A 132 21.87 -6.68 -8.96
C GLY A 132 21.91 -8.17 -9.36
N PHE A 133 21.10 -8.58 -10.34
CA PHE A 133 21.02 -9.97 -10.82
C PHE A 133 22.29 -10.53 -11.48
N ARG A 134 23.34 -9.70 -11.67
CA ARG A 134 24.63 -10.15 -12.22
C ARG A 134 25.46 -10.95 -11.21
N ASN A 135 25.23 -10.76 -9.90
CA ASN A 135 25.97 -11.45 -8.85
C ASN A 135 25.25 -12.74 -8.40
N LYS A 136 26.00 -13.85 -8.24
CA LYS A 136 25.48 -15.11 -7.68
C LYS A 136 24.86 -14.90 -6.28
N PHE A 137 25.45 -14.05 -5.46
CA PHE A 137 24.92 -13.73 -4.12
C PHE A 137 23.55 -13.03 -4.17
N ALA A 138 23.32 -12.16 -5.16
CA ALA A 138 22.02 -11.50 -5.33
C ALA A 138 20.93 -12.49 -5.76
N LYS A 139 21.26 -13.44 -6.64
CA LYS A 139 20.32 -14.51 -7.02
C LYS A 139 19.97 -15.40 -5.83
N LEU A 140 20.98 -15.77 -5.03
CA LEU A 140 20.77 -16.54 -3.81
C LEU A 140 19.93 -15.77 -2.79
N PHE A 141 20.22 -14.48 -2.59
CA PHE A 141 19.42 -13.59 -1.74
C PHE A 141 17.95 -13.57 -2.18
N VAL A 142 17.68 -13.37 -3.48
CA VAL A 142 16.31 -13.37 -4.00
C VAL A 142 15.61 -14.71 -3.74
N ILE A 143 16.25 -15.85 -4.04
CA ILE A 143 15.62 -17.17 -3.84
C ILE A 143 15.33 -17.41 -2.35
N LEU A 144 16.32 -17.23 -1.48
CA LEU A 144 16.17 -17.46 -0.04
C LEU A 144 15.14 -16.51 0.57
N THR A 145 15.18 -15.23 0.20
CA THR A 145 14.23 -14.22 0.70
C THR A 145 12.82 -14.53 0.21
N SER A 146 12.63 -14.91 -1.05
CA SER A 146 11.32 -15.34 -1.56
C SER A 146 10.74 -16.51 -0.79
N LEU A 147 11.55 -17.55 -0.52
CA LEU A 147 11.09 -18.72 0.24
C LEU A 147 10.76 -18.37 1.69
N LEU A 148 11.62 -17.60 2.36
CA LEU A 148 11.41 -17.15 3.73
C LEU A 148 10.17 -16.27 3.85
N LEU A 149 9.99 -15.31 2.95
CA LEU A 149 8.83 -14.43 2.93
C LEU A 149 7.56 -15.18 2.57
N LEU A 150 7.61 -16.17 1.68
CA LEU A 150 6.45 -17.00 1.36
C LEU A 150 6.01 -17.80 2.59
N ALA A 151 6.95 -18.45 3.28
CA ALA A 151 6.67 -19.20 4.51
C ALA A 151 6.14 -18.28 5.62
N ALA A 152 6.76 -17.12 5.84
CA ALA A 152 6.33 -16.15 6.84
C ALA A 152 4.94 -15.56 6.51
N SER A 153 4.69 -15.20 5.25
CA SER A 153 3.41 -14.65 4.80
C SER A 153 2.31 -15.68 4.93
N TYR A 154 2.54 -16.93 4.53
CA TYR A 154 1.59 -18.01 4.71
C TYR A 154 1.28 -18.23 6.21
N TYR A 155 2.31 -18.28 7.05
CA TYR A 155 2.11 -18.45 8.49
C TYR A 155 1.31 -17.30 9.11
N LEU A 156 1.65 -16.04 8.80
CA LEU A 156 0.97 -14.88 9.39
C LEU A 156 -0.45 -14.70 8.84
N LEU A 157 -0.63 -14.73 7.51
CA LEU A 157 -1.91 -14.38 6.87
C LEU A 157 -2.90 -15.55 6.81
N VAL A 158 -2.42 -16.80 6.86
CA VAL A 158 -3.29 -17.98 6.78
C VAL A 158 -3.37 -18.67 8.14
N VAL A 159 -2.23 -19.06 8.73
CA VAL A 159 -2.23 -19.83 9.97
C VAL A 159 -2.69 -18.99 11.15
N ILE A 160 -2.07 -17.83 11.36
CA ILE A 160 -2.41 -16.95 12.49
C ILE A 160 -3.67 -16.15 12.21
N ALA A 161 -3.70 -15.38 11.11
CA ALA A 161 -4.80 -14.45 10.87
C ALA A 161 -6.13 -15.15 10.58
N ARG A 162 -6.12 -16.33 9.94
CA ARG A 162 -7.34 -17.05 9.54
C ARG A 162 -7.55 -18.40 10.23
N GLY A 163 -6.78 -18.69 11.28
CA GLY A 163 -6.88 -19.95 12.02
C GLY A 163 -6.50 -21.20 11.20
N GLY A 164 -5.71 -21.04 10.13
CA GLY A 164 -5.24 -22.16 9.30
C GLY A 164 -6.17 -22.56 8.15
N VAL A 165 -7.29 -21.86 7.96
CA VAL A 165 -8.23 -22.13 6.88
C VAL A 165 -8.01 -21.13 5.73
N LEU A 166 -7.57 -21.62 4.58
CA LEU A 166 -7.42 -20.80 3.37
C LEU A 166 -8.69 -20.76 2.52
N ILE A 167 -9.38 -21.91 2.40
CA ILE A 167 -10.58 -22.07 1.60
C ILE A 167 -11.60 -22.82 2.47
N PRO A 168 -12.57 -22.13 3.08
CA PRO A 168 -13.62 -22.78 3.86
C PRO A 168 -14.60 -23.53 2.94
N GLU A 169 -15.15 -24.65 3.41
CA GLU A 169 -16.16 -25.42 2.66
C GLU A 169 -17.50 -24.68 2.58
N GLY A 170 -18.18 -24.79 1.43
CA GLY A 170 -19.53 -24.23 1.25
C GLY A 170 -19.60 -22.73 0.97
N GLU A 171 -18.46 -22.08 0.71
CA GLU A 171 -18.38 -20.66 0.41
C GLU A 171 -18.61 -20.33 -1.07
N THR A 172 -18.93 -19.07 -1.37
CA THR A 172 -19.12 -18.61 -2.75
C THR A 172 -17.79 -18.52 -3.51
N ASP A 173 -17.82 -18.75 -4.83
CA ASP A 173 -16.63 -18.64 -5.70
C ASP A 173 -15.93 -17.29 -5.57
N LEU A 174 -16.69 -16.19 -5.45
CA LEU A 174 -16.14 -14.85 -5.28
C LEU A 174 -15.33 -14.73 -3.98
N LYS A 175 -15.87 -15.25 -2.87
CA LYS A 175 -15.18 -15.24 -1.59
C LYS A 175 -13.90 -16.06 -1.66
N ILE A 176 -13.95 -17.26 -2.24
CA ILE A 176 -12.77 -18.12 -2.42
C ILE A 176 -11.67 -17.39 -3.21
N VAL A 177 -12.03 -16.71 -4.30
CA VAL A 177 -11.08 -15.93 -5.09
C VAL A 177 -10.45 -14.82 -4.26
N LEU A 178 -11.24 -14.03 -3.54
CA LEU A 178 -10.72 -12.94 -2.70
C LEU A 178 -9.86 -13.47 -1.54
N ASP A 179 -10.25 -14.59 -0.92
CA ASP A 179 -9.49 -15.25 0.13
C ASP A 179 -8.10 -15.69 -0.37
N ILE A 180 -7.91 -15.95 -1.66
CA ILE A 180 -6.60 -16.23 -2.24
C ILE A 180 -5.89 -14.93 -2.66
N VAL A 181 -6.60 -14.00 -3.29
CA VAL A 181 -6.04 -12.77 -3.86
C VAL A 181 -5.44 -11.86 -2.80
N TYR A 182 -6.11 -11.68 -1.64
CA TYR A 182 -5.60 -10.81 -0.58
C TYR A 182 -4.24 -11.28 -0.04
N PRO A 183 -4.09 -12.50 0.50
CA PRO A 183 -2.81 -12.95 1.05
C PRO A 183 -1.71 -13.07 0.00
N LEU A 184 -2.05 -13.50 -1.21
CA LEU A 184 -1.09 -13.55 -2.32
C LEU A 184 -0.61 -12.14 -2.68
N GLY A 185 -1.53 -11.17 -2.70
CA GLY A 185 -1.26 -9.76 -2.89
C GLY A 185 -0.26 -9.21 -1.90
N ASP A 186 -0.53 -9.41 -0.62
CA ASP A 186 0.30 -8.95 0.49
C ASP A 186 1.70 -9.56 0.43
N PHE A 187 1.78 -10.87 0.15
CA PHE A 187 3.05 -11.55 -0.06
C PHE A 187 3.85 -10.93 -1.22
N LEU A 188 3.21 -10.72 -2.38
CA LEU A 188 3.89 -10.16 -3.56
C LEU A 188 4.34 -8.71 -3.32
N ALA A 189 3.54 -7.92 -2.62
CA ALA A 189 3.88 -6.55 -2.23
C ALA A 189 5.09 -6.52 -1.27
N LEU A 190 5.08 -7.34 -0.22
CA LEU A 190 6.19 -7.46 0.72
C LEU A 190 7.46 -7.97 0.03
N LEU A 191 7.32 -8.97 -0.85
CA LEU A 191 8.42 -9.51 -1.62
C LEU A 191 9.06 -8.44 -2.51
N ALA A 192 8.23 -7.67 -3.22
CA ALA A 192 8.71 -6.55 -4.03
C ALA A 192 9.44 -5.52 -3.17
N ALA A 193 8.87 -5.14 -2.02
CA ALA A 193 9.48 -4.19 -1.08
C ALA A 193 10.88 -4.63 -0.65
N VAL A 194 11.04 -5.88 -0.22
CA VAL A 194 12.31 -6.42 0.28
C VAL A 194 13.33 -6.62 -0.84
N ILE A 195 12.92 -7.20 -1.98
CA ILE A 195 13.85 -7.43 -3.11
C ILE A 195 14.35 -6.10 -3.66
N ILE A 196 13.45 -5.13 -3.91
CA ILE A 196 13.84 -3.82 -4.44
C ILE A 196 14.76 -3.13 -3.44
N SER A 197 14.43 -3.15 -2.14
CA SER A 197 15.29 -2.56 -1.11
C SER A 197 16.67 -3.22 -1.07
N GLY A 198 16.75 -4.55 -1.02
CA GLY A 198 17.99 -5.30 -0.89
C GLY A 198 18.90 -5.23 -2.12
N LEU A 199 18.33 -5.21 -3.34
CA LEU A 199 19.10 -5.15 -4.58
C LEU A 199 19.48 -3.73 -4.99
N SER A 200 18.66 -2.73 -4.63
CA SER A 200 18.80 -1.36 -5.10
C SER A 200 19.32 -0.37 -4.05
N PHE A 201 19.54 -0.74 -2.78
CA PHE A 201 19.97 0.20 -1.74
C PHE A 201 21.23 1.01 -2.10
N GLN A 202 22.21 0.33 -2.70
CA GLN A 202 23.46 0.92 -3.18
C GLN A 202 23.30 1.80 -4.43
N TYR A 203 22.19 1.63 -5.16
CA TYR A 203 21.86 2.36 -6.38
C TYR A 203 20.81 3.46 -6.16
N PHE A 204 20.18 3.53 -4.98
CA PHE A 204 19.29 4.62 -4.58
C PHE A 204 20.06 5.93 -4.29
N GLY A 205 20.98 6.32 -5.16
CA GLY A 205 21.60 7.63 -5.12
C GLY A 205 20.66 8.67 -5.75
N GLY A 206 20.62 9.87 -5.17
CA GLY A 206 19.90 11.01 -5.76
C GLY A 206 18.64 11.43 -5.01
N LYS A 207 17.96 12.42 -5.60
CA LYS A 207 16.90 13.21 -4.96
C LYS A 207 15.69 12.41 -4.45
N TYR A 208 15.35 11.30 -5.11
CA TYR A 208 14.12 10.53 -4.88
C TYR A 208 14.33 9.26 -4.03
N LYS A 209 15.52 9.09 -3.42
CA LYS A 209 15.82 7.93 -2.57
C LYS A 209 14.78 7.75 -1.46
N ASP A 210 14.56 8.82 -0.71
CA ASP A 210 13.70 8.80 0.47
C ASP A 210 12.24 8.50 0.09
N ASP A 211 11.80 9.00 -1.08
CA ASP A 211 10.49 8.74 -1.66
C ASP A 211 10.27 7.25 -1.99
N ILE A 212 11.29 6.62 -2.59
CA ILE A 212 11.26 5.20 -2.92
C ILE A 212 11.26 4.36 -1.64
N ILE A 213 12.12 4.68 -0.68
CA ILE A 213 12.15 3.99 0.62
C ILE A 213 10.79 4.12 1.32
N SER A 214 10.16 5.30 1.27
CA SER A 214 8.81 5.51 1.80
C SER A 214 7.78 4.58 1.15
N ILE A 215 7.79 4.45 -0.19
CA ILE A 215 6.89 3.51 -0.89
C ILE A 215 7.11 2.07 -0.42
N LEU A 216 8.36 1.60 -0.39
CA LEU A 216 8.67 0.22 -0.02
C LEU A 216 8.36 -0.08 1.45
N ALA A 217 8.65 0.88 2.34
CA ALA A 217 8.26 0.79 3.75
C ALA A 217 6.74 0.74 3.91
N GLY A 218 6.01 1.56 3.16
CA GLY A 218 4.55 1.56 3.15
C GLY A 218 3.94 0.22 2.74
N LEU A 219 4.48 -0.43 1.69
CA LEU A 219 4.05 -1.79 1.30
C LEU A 219 4.29 -2.82 2.42
N GLY A 220 5.40 -2.71 3.16
CA GLY A 220 5.68 -3.57 4.30
C GLY A 220 4.73 -3.32 5.49
N VAL A 221 4.38 -2.05 5.74
CA VAL A 221 3.41 -1.69 6.79
C VAL A 221 2.00 -2.14 6.40
N MET A 222 1.62 -2.05 5.12
CA MET A 222 0.34 -2.57 4.63
C MET A 222 0.22 -4.08 4.89
N PHE A 223 1.24 -4.87 4.60
CA PHE A 223 1.25 -6.31 4.93
C PHE A 223 0.94 -6.58 6.43
N LEU A 224 1.52 -5.79 7.34
CA LEU A 224 1.24 -5.90 8.77
C LEU A 224 -0.19 -5.45 9.10
N ALA A 225 -0.65 -4.38 8.48
CA ALA A 225 -2.00 -3.85 8.65
C ALA A 225 -3.05 -4.87 8.21
N ASP A 226 -2.88 -5.49 7.05
CA ASP A 226 -3.78 -6.51 6.50
C ASP A 226 -3.74 -7.80 7.33
N THR A 227 -2.58 -8.16 7.88
CA THR A 227 -2.47 -9.26 8.86
C THR A 227 -3.30 -8.97 10.12
N ILE A 228 -3.19 -7.77 10.69
CA ILE A 228 -3.94 -7.36 11.88
C ILE A 228 -5.44 -7.28 11.57
N PHE A 229 -5.81 -6.70 10.43
CA PHE A 229 -7.18 -6.59 9.97
C PHE A 229 -7.82 -7.98 9.84
N SER A 230 -7.19 -8.87 9.04
CA SER A 230 -7.63 -10.25 8.84
C SER A 230 -7.78 -10.99 10.17
N TYR A 231 -6.78 -10.93 11.05
CA TYR A 231 -6.84 -11.54 12.38
C TYR A 231 -8.00 -11.02 13.22
N SER A 232 -8.12 -9.69 13.34
CA SER A 232 -9.13 -9.04 14.17
C SER A 232 -10.55 -9.32 13.66
N THR A 233 -10.75 -9.41 12.35
CA THR A 233 -12.01 -9.79 11.71
C THR A 233 -12.33 -11.26 11.97
N THR A 234 -11.36 -12.16 11.80
CA THR A 234 -11.55 -13.60 12.07
C THR A 234 -11.98 -13.89 13.51
N ILE A 235 -11.42 -13.19 14.49
CA ILE A 235 -11.82 -13.37 15.91
C ILE A 235 -12.97 -12.45 16.34
N GLY A 236 -13.57 -11.68 15.43
CA GLY A 236 -14.73 -10.82 15.72
C GLY A 236 -14.43 -9.62 16.61
N THR A 237 -13.19 -9.14 16.65
CA THR A 237 -12.75 -7.98 17.45
C THR A 237 -12.46 -6.73 16.62
N TYR A 238 -12.62 -6.80 15.31
CA TYR A 238 -12.46 -5.66 14.42
C TYR A 238 -13.47 -4.55 14.73
N TYR A 239 -13.01 -3.31 14.69
CA TYR A 239 -13.84 -2.12 14.70
C TYR A 239 -13.10 -0.97 14.00
N ASN A 240 -13.87 -0.07 13.37
CA ASN A 240 -13.33 1.11 12.70
C ASN A 240 -12.53 1.97 13.69
N GLY A 241 -11.32 2.37 13.33
CA GLY A 241 -10.39 3.10 14.20
C GLY A 241 -9.60 2.24 15.19
N ASN A 242 -9.58 0.91 15.03
CA ASN A 242 -8.69 0.05 15.83
C ASN A 242 -7.21 0.24 15.42
N ILE A 243 -6.31 -0.57 16.00
CA ILE A 243 -4.88 -0.50 15.71
C ILE A 243 -4.51 -0.93 14.28
N GLY A 244 -5.34 -1.78 13.66
CA GLY A 244 -5.22 -2.16 12.25
C GLY A 244 -5.44 -0.95 11.35
N ASP A 245 -6.50 -0.18 11.59
CA ASP A 245 -6.79 1.05 10.83
C ASP A 245 -5.69 2.12 10.99
N LEU A 246 -5.02 2.19 12.15
CA LEU A 246 -3.82 3.03 12.31
C LEU A 246 -2.67 2.54 11.42
N MET A 247 -2.41 1.23 11.37
CA MET A 247 -1.38 0.67 10.50
C MET A 247 -1.72 0.87 9.01
N LEU A 248 -2.99 0.73 8.62
CA LEU A 248 -3.47 1.08 7.27
C LEU A 248 -3.21 2.56 6.98
N THR A 249 -3.54 3.44 7.90
CA THR A 249 -3.30 4.89 7.78
C THR A 249 -1.81 5.18 7.53
N ILE A 250 -0.91 4.56 8.30
CA ILE A 250 0.53 4.75 8.16
C ILE A 250 1.05 4.14 6.84
N GLY A 251 0.61 2.93 6.48
CA GLY A 251 1.00 2.25 5.24
C GLY A 251 0.60 3.05 4.01
N LEU A 252 -0.67 3.43 3.92
CA LEU A 252 -1.21 4.24 2.82
C LEU A 252 -0.57 5.62 2.77
N PHE A 253 -0.31 6.24 3.93
CA PHE A 253 0.45 7.48 4.00
C PHE A 253 1.85 7.31 3.40
N LEU A 254 2.61 6.29 3.79
CA LEU A 254 3.98 6.09 3.33
C LEU A 254 4.06 5.88 1.81
N ILE A 255 3.14 5.08 1.26
CA ILE A 255 3.03 4.88 -0.20
C ILE A 255 2.66 6.19 -0.89
N THR A 256 1.65 6.90 -0.37
CA THR A 256 1.17 8.17 -0.91
C THR A 256 2.26 9.26 -0.86
N PHE A 257 2.88 9.44 0.29
CA PHE A 257 3.94 10.41 0.52
C PHE A 257 5.12 10.20 -0.43
N GLY A 258 5.54 8.94 -0.60
CA GLY A 258 6.64 8.62 -1.50
C GLY A 258 6.28 8.87 -2.96
N VAL A 259 5.11 8.43 -3.43
CA VAL A 259 4.72 8.68 -4.83
C VAL A 259 4.53 10.18 -5.13
N LEU A 260 4.05 10.96 -4.14
CA LEU A 260 3.91 12.41 -4.26
C LEU A 260 5.25 13.14 -4.35
N GLY A 261 6.36 12.54 -3.92
CA GLY A 261 7.71 13.09 -4.12
C GLY A 261 8.04 13.31 -5.60
N PHE A 262 7.49 12.48 -6.47
CA PHE A 262 7.67 12.57 -7.92
C PHE A 262 6.75 13.60 -8.61
N CYS A 263 5.84 14.25 -7.89
CA CYS A 263 4.87 15.19 -8.47
C CYS A 263 5.41 16.62 -8.67
N GLU A 264 6.70 16.86 -8.38
CA GLU A 264 7.38 18.12 -8.69
C GLU A 264 8.29 17.95 -9.90
N LYS A 265 8.28 18.94 -10.81
CA LYS A 265 9.14 18.92 -12.01
C LYS A 265 10.61 18.78 -11.59
N PRO A 266 11.32 17.76 -12.09
CA PRO A 266 12.76 17.63 -11.86
C PRO A 266 13.50 18.83 -12.46
N LYS A 267 14.62 19.22 -11.86
CA LYS A 267 15.51 20.20 -12.50
C LYS A 267 16.09 19.55 -13.77
N ALA A 268 16.35 20.32 -14.82
CA ALA A 268 16.74 19.82 -16.16
C ALA A 268 17.90 18.80 -16.19
N VAL A 269 18.78 18.81 -15.18
CA VAL A 269 19.90 17.88 -15.01
C VAL A 269 19.45 16.48 -14.55
N GLU A 270 18.37 16.38 -13.79
CA GLU A 270 17.86 15.14 -13.18
C GLU A 270 17.14 14.25 -14.22
N THR A 271 16.50 14.86 -15.22
CA THR A 271 15.79 14.15 -16.31
C THR A 271 16.73 13.33 -17.20
N LYS A 272 17.99 13.76 -17.35
CA LYS A 272 19.01 13.05 -18.18
C LYS A 272 19.58 11.80 -17.50
N ILE A 273 19.56 11.72 -16.17
CA ILE A 273 20.13 10.58 -15.43
C ILE A 273 19.11 9.43 -15.36
N MET A 274 17.83 9.75 -15.18
CA MET A 274 16.77 8.77 -14.99
C MET A 274 16.12 8.22 -16.27
N ASN A 275 16.30 8.90 -17.41
CA ASN A 275 15.84 8.43 -18.72
C ASN A 275 16.92 7.67 -19.52
N LYS A 276 18.07 7.35 -18.91
CA LYS A 276 19.05 6.47 -19.57
C LYS A 276 18.56 5.01 -19.52
N PRO A 277 18.59 4.29 -20.65
CA PRO A 277 18.01 2.97 -20.80
C PRO A 277 18.60 1.88 -19.88
#